data_AF-A0A1J4KXC8-F1
#
_entry.id   AF-A0A1J4KXC8-F1
#
_cell.length_a   1.000
_cell.length_b   1.000
_cell.length_c   1.000
_cell.angle_alpha   90.00
_cell.angle_beta   90.00
_cell.angle_gamma   90.00
#
_symmetry.space_group_name_H-M   'P 1'
#
loop_
_entity.id
_entity.type
_entity.pdbx_description
1 polymer ?
#
loop_
_entity_poly.entity_id
_entity_poly.type
_entity_poly.pdbx_seq_one_letter_code
_entity_poly.pdbx_strand_id
1 'polypeptide(L)'
;MFVCKFHHNYIKFMIKKFLNRKLDHRDKKEIRTATIHFRNTVICGAAFHIANEIIQNTINPDSQPHEFSSLIIDSINSGIDLATFGLVDSLMMTYFKPEIRSIKQWIPWTIGTCVATTCAVRAVRTPIKNLYVNGKLSYAGYFNGILMSTAHCVGFNTSTGLAALYLPPPSKMGGSFARKTAVLTLGNLGASIATAPFLTFVYGESLGNILKSFWVTIPGIMFDHTMFELVNTAVTKKLPFK
;
A
#
# COMPACT_ATOMS: atom_id res chain seq x y z
N MET A 1 14.77 38.05 -5.70
CA MET A 1 13.44 38.04 -6.37
C MET A 1 13.41 37.30 -7.73
N PHE A 2 14.55 37.07 -8.41
CA PHE A 2 14.60 36.39 -9.72
C PHE A 2 14.53 34.84 -9.69
N VAL A 3 14.95 34.19 -8.60
CA VAL A 3 15.03 32.72 -8.51
C VAL A 3 13.64 32.06 -8.42
N CYS A 4 12.66 32.68 -7.75
CA CYS A 4 11.30 32.15 -7.64
C CYS A 4 10.50 32.20 -8.96
N LYS A 5 10.73 33.21 -9.81
CA LYS A 5 9.99 33.39 -11.07
C LYS A 5 10.43 32.37 -12.13
N PHE A 6 11.71 32.00 -12.13
CA PHE A 6 12.27 31.00 -13.04
C PHE A 6 11.78 29.58 -12.71
N HIS A 7 11.75 29.20 -11.43
CA HIS A 7 11.16 27.93 -11.01
C HIS A 7 9.66 27.83 -11.30
N HIS A 8 8.90 28.89 -11.10
CA HIS A 8 7.46 28.87 -11.37
C HIS A 8 7.13 28.65 -12.85
N ASN A 9 7.89 29.28 -13.77
CA ASN A 9 7.71 29.10 -15.21
C ASN A 9 8.18 27.72 -15.70
N TYR A 10 9.26 27.19 -15.13
CA TYR A 10 9.75 25.84 -15.42
C TYR A 10 8.77 24.75 -14.96
N ILE A 11 8.20 24.91 -13.75
CA ILE A 11 7.18 24.01 -13.21
C ILE A 11 5.91 24.06 -14.08
N LYS A 12 5.44 25.25 -14.46
CA LYS A 12 4.30 25.39 -15.39
C LYS A 12 4.56 24.75 -16.75
N PHE A 13 5.76 24.90 -17.30
CA PHE A 13 6.15 24.26 -18.56
C PHE A 13 6.17 22.73 -18.45
N MET A 14 6.75 22.18 -17.37
CA MET A 14 6.74 20.74 -17.11
C MET A 14 5.32 20.22 -16.92
N ILE A 15 4.47 20.90 -16.16
CA ILE A 15 3.05 20.54 -15.98
C ILE A 15 2.30 20.59 -17.32
N LYS A 16 2.54 21.61 -18.15
CA LYS A 16 1.88 21.72 -19.46
C LYS A 16 2.35 20.66 -20.44
N LYS A 17 3.65 20.34 -20.46
CA LYS A 17 4.22 19.24 -21.25
C LYS A 17 3.72 17.87 -20.75
N PHE A 18 3.52 17.74 -19.44
CA PHE A 18 2.95 16.56 -18.79
C PHE A 18 1.47 16.36 -19.18
N LEU A 19 0.63 17.38 -19.03
CA LEU A 19 -0.79 17.34 -19.39
C LEU A 19 -1.03 17.09 -20.88
N ASN A 20 -0.10 17.53 -21.75
CA ASN A 20 -0.22 17.40 -23.20
C ASN A 20 0.49 16.16 -23.78
N ARG A 21 1.10 15.30 -22.96
CA ARG A 21 1.77 14.10 -23.46
C ARG A 21 0.73 13.08 -23.92
N LYS A 22 0.73 12.77 -25.22
CA LYS A 22 -0.06 11.66 -25.76
C LYS A 22 0.58 10.33 -25.38
N LEU A 23 -0.22 9.44 -24.79
CA LEU A 23 0.19 8.08 -24.46
C LEU A 23 0.35 7.26 -25.75
N ASP A 24 1.52 6.65 -25.92
CA ASP A 24 1.77 5.73 -27.02
C ASP A 24 1.12 4.35 -26.76
N HIS A 25 1.21 3.44 -27.73
CA HIS A 25 0.64 2.10 -27.59
C HIS A 25 1.28 1.30 -26.44
N ARG A 26 2.58 1.50 -26.19
CA ARG A 26 3.31 0.81 -25.11
C ARG A 26 2.85 1.32 -23.75
N ASP A 27 2.75 2.64 -23.59
CA ASP A 27 2.24 3.29 -22.39
C ASP A 27 0.83 2.78 -22.05
N LYS A 28 -0.06 2.69 -23.04
CA LYS A 28 -1.42 2.14 -22.86
C LYS A 28 -1.41 0.67 -22.43
N LYS A 29 -0.49 -0.14 -22.97
CA LYS A 29 -0.33 -1.54 -22.59
C LYS A 29 0.15 -1.67 -21.14
N GLU A 30 1.11 -0.85 -20.72
CA GLU A 30 1.61 -0.81 -19.34
C GLU A 30 0.51 -0.42 -18.36
N ILE A 31 -0.26 0.64 -18.66
CA ILE A 31 -1.42 1.07 -17.87
C ILE A 31 -2.48 -0.04 -17.76
N ARG A 32 -2.76 -0.74 -18.88
CA ARG A 32 -3.70 -1.86 -18.88
C ARG A 32 -3.23 -3.00 -17.97
N THR A 33 -1.95 -3.38 -18.06
CA THR A 33 -1.36 -4.41 -17.18
C THR A 33 -1.44 -3.99 -15.72
N ALA A 34 -1.09 -2.75 -15.40
CA ALA A 34 -1.17 -2.22 -14.04
C ALA A 34 -2.62 -2.24 -13.50
N THR A 35 -3.60 -1.90 -14.34
CA THR A 35 -5.02 -1.92 -13.98
C THR A 35 -5.53 -3.34 -13.75
N ILE A 36 -5.12 -4.30 -14.57
CA ILE A 36 -5.46 -5.72 -14.38
C ILE A 36 -4.86 -6.24 -13.06
N HIS A 37 -3.58 -5.90 -12.80
CA HIS A 37 -2.92 -6.29 -11.56
C HIS A 37 -3.61 -5.67 -10.34
N PHE A 38 -3.94 -4.37 -10.40
CA PHE A 38 -4.72 -3.67 -9.37
C PHE A 38 -6.03 -4.40 -9.07
N ARG A 39 -6.85 -4.67 -10.09
CA ARG A 39 -8.13 -5.37 -9.92
C ARG A 39 -7.95 -6.73 -9.24
N ASN A 40 -6.98 -7.52 -9.71
CA ASN A 40 -6.74 -8.85 -9.16
C ASN A 40 -6.29 -8.77 -7.70
N THR A 41 -5.41 -7.83 -7.36
CA THR A 41 -4.95 -7.61 -5.99
C THR A 41 -6.08 -7.12 -5.08
N VAL A 42 -6.99 -6.26 -5.58
CA VAL A 42 -8.18 -5.85 -4.81
C VAL A 42 -9.06 -7.06 -4.49
N ILE A 43 -9.35 -7.92 -5.48
CA ILE A 43 -10.17 -9.12 -5.28
C ILE A 43 -9.49 -10.08 -4.30
N CYS A 44 -8.21 -10.37 -4.49
CA CYS A 44 -7.45 -11.24 -3.60
C CYS A 44 -7.37 -10.68 -2.17
N GLY A 45 -7.11 -9.38 -2.02
CA GLY A 45 -7.04 -8.73 -0.71
C GLY A 45 -8.38 -8.70 0.01
N ALA A 46 -9.48 -8.47 -0.71
CA ALA A 46 -10.83 -8.54 -0.14
C ALA A 46 -11.18 -9.97 0.30
N ALA A 47 -10.94 -10.97 -0.54
CA ALA A 47 -11.18 -12.37 -0.20
C ALA A 47 -10.31 -12.84 0.98
N PHE A 48 -9.05 -12.38 1.04
CA PHE A 48 -8.15 -12.60 2.16
C PHE A 48 -8.73 -12.03 3.47
N HIS A 49 -9.18 -10.78 3.46
CA HIS A 49 -9.73 -10.14 4.65
C HIS A 49 -10.97 -10.88 5.17
N ILE A 50 -11.91 -11.25 4.28
CA ILE A 50 -13.08 -12.06 4.65
C ILE A 50 -12.66 -13.38 5.29
N ALA A 51 -11.71 -14.09 4.68
CA ALA A 51 -11.23 -15.37 5.21
C ALA A 51 -10.59 -15.21 6.59
N ASN A 52 -9.79 -14.17 6.79
CA ASN A 52 -9.16 -13.90 8.08
C ASN A 52 -10.21 -13.60 9.17
N GLU A 53 -11.18 -12.72 8.88
CA GLU A 53 -12.27 -12.38 9.80
C GLU A 53 -13.10 -13.60 10.20
N ILE A 54 -13.44 -14.48 9.26
CA ILE A 54 -14.17 -15.72 9.56
C ILE A 54 -13.38 -16.63 10.49
N ILE A 55 -12.07 -16.78 10.25
CA ILE A 55 -11.20 -17.62 11.09
C ILE A 55 -11.08 -17.02 12.49
N GLN A 56 -10.87 -15.70 12.61
CA GLN A 56 -10.77 -15.02 13.90
C GLN A 56 -12.06 -15.14 14.71
N ASN A 57 -13.23 -14.96 14.10
CA ASN A 57 -14.52 -15.13 14.77
C ASN A 57 -14.78 -16.59 15.19
N THR A 58 -14.17 -17.57 14.49
CA THR A 58 -14.26 -18.98 14.89
C THR A 58 -13.35 -19.29 16.09
N ILE A 59 -12.18 -18.65 16.16
CA ILE A 59 -11.20 -18.84 17.25
C ILE A 59 -11.61 -18.08 18.52
N ASN A 60 -12.18 -16.89 18.36
CA ASN A 60 -12.62 -16.01 19.45
C ASN A 60 -14.12 -15.70 19.33
N PRO A 61 -15.01 -16.65 19.68
CA PRO A 61 -16.45 -16.51 19.48
C PRO A 61 -17.12 -15.41 20.31
N ASP A 62 -16.40 -14.82 21.28
CA ASP A 62 -16.87 -13.66 22.05
C ASP A 62 -16.75 -12.32 21.28
N SER A 63 -16.13 -12.30 20.10
CA SER A 63 -16.16 -11.13 19.22
C SER A 63 -17.58 -10.90 18.71
N GLN A 64 -18.09 -9.66 18.84
CA GLN A 64 -19.38 -9.34 18.27
C GLN A 64 -19.35 -9.55 16.75
N PRO A 65 -20.35 -10.24 16.16
CA PRO A 65 -20.37 -10.45 14.73
C PRO A 65 -20.40 -9.11 14.00
N HIS A 66 -19.44 -8.91 13.09
CA HIS A 66 -19.44 -7.75 12.21
C HIS A 66 -20.74 -7.73 11.39
N GLU A 67 -21.40 -6.57 11.32
CA GLU A 67 -22.45 -6.33 10.32
C GLU A 67 -21.89 -6.68 8.93
N PHE A 68 -22.66 -7.43 8.15
CA PHE A 68 -22.22 -7.89 6.83
C PHE A 68 -21.75 -6.75 5.92
N SER A 69 -22.40 -5.59 5.98
CA SER A 69 -22.00 -4.37 5.27
C SER A 69 -20.61 -3.88 5.66
N SER A 70 -20.31 -3.84 6.97
CA SER A 70 -19.01 -3.44 7.50
C SER A 70 -17.93 -4.42 7.05
N LEU A 71 -18.19 -5.74 7.13
CA LEU A 71 -17.28 -6.77 6.63
C LEU A 71 -16.92 -6.57 5.16
N ILE A 72 -17.92 -6.34 4.29
CA ILE A 72 -17.68 -6.10 2.86
C ILE A 72 -16.89 -4.81 2.62
N ILE A 73 -17.22 -3.73 3.32
CA ILE A 73 -16.52 -2.44 3.18
C ILE A 73 -15.06 -2.58 3.63
N ASP A 74 -14.80 -3.21 4.76
CA ASP A 74 -13.45 -3.40 5.31
C ASP A 74 -12.61 -4.35 4.45
N SER A 75 -13.25 -5.34 3.84
CA SER A 75 -12.62 -6.23 2.85
C SER A 75 -12.19 -5.49 1.59
N ILE A 76 -13.10 -4.72 0.98
CA ILE A 76 -12.80 -3.91 -0.21
C ILE A 76 -11.70 -2.90 0.11
N ASN A 77 -11.81 -2.26 1.27
CA ASN A 77 -10.78 -1.36 1.79
C ASN A 77 -9.43 -2.08 1.85
N SER A 78 -9.34 -3.23 2.50
CA SER A 78 -8.09 -4.00 2.60
C SER A 78 -7.49 -4.33 1.23
N GLY A 79 -8.32 -4.74 0.27
CA GLY A 79 -7.91 -4.96 -1.12
C GLY A 79 -7.37 -3.70 -1.79
N ILE A 80 -8.02 -2.54 -1.61
CA ILE A 80 -7.56 -1.26 -2.15
C ILE A 80 -6.21 -0.86 -1.55
N ASP A 81 -6.00 -1.01 -0.24
CA ASP A 81 -4.73 -0.65 0.40
C ASP A 81 -3.56 -1.47 -0.16
N LEU A 82 -3.76 -2.78 -0.33
CA LEU A 82 -2.75 -3.68 -0.89
C LEU A 82 -2.44 -3.35 -2.36
N ALA A 83 -3.44 -2.94 -3.14
CA ALA A 83 -3.29 -2.77 -4.59
C ALA A 83 -2.81 -1.37 -5.02
N THR A 84 -3.12 -0.33 -4.24
CA THR A 84 -3.02 1.06 -4.74
C THR A 84 -1.58 1.51 -4.96
N PHE A 85 -0.62 1.12 -4.11
CA PHE A 85 0.79 1.50 -4.32
C PHE A 85 1.31 1.02 -5.67
N GLY A 86 1.11 -0.25 -6.00
CA GLY A 86 1.59 -0.83 -7.27
C GLY A 86 0.94 -0.20 -8.49
N LEU A 87 -0.35 0.17 -8.40
CA LEU A 87 -1.04 0.92 -9.45
C LEU A 87 -0.42 2.32 -9.62
N VAL A 88 -0.31 3.08 -8.53
CA VAL A 88 0.20 4.45 -8.56
C VAL A 88 1.64 4.48 -9.04
N ASP A 89 2.50 3.59 -8.55
CA ASP A 89 3.89 3.46 -9.00
C ASP A 89 3.96 3.18 -10.50
N SER A 90 3.18 2.20 -11.00
CA SER A 90 3.17 1.85 -12.43
C SER A 90 2.70 3.01 -13.30
N LEU A 91 1.62 3.69 -12.90
CA LEU A 91 1.14 4.87 -13.61
C LEU A 91 2.22 5.96 -13.61
N MET A 92 2.79 6.28 -12.45
CA MET A 92 3.84 7.28 -12.33
C MET A 92 5.07 6.92 -13.19
N MET A 93 5.49 5.66 -13.23
CA MET A 93 6.59 5.19 -14.08
C MET A 93 6.26 5.37 -15.57
N THR A 94 5.06 5.02 -16.02
CA THR A 94 4.66 5.19 -17.42
C THR A 94 4.54 6.68 -17.82
N TYR A 95 4.00 7.52 -16.93
CA TYR A 95 3.78 8.95 -17.18
C TYR A 95 5.05 9.79 -17.05
N PHE A 96 5.89 9.54 -16.04
CA PHE A 96 7.09 10.34 -15.78
C PHE A 96 8.35 9.76 -16.42
N LYS A 97 8.39 8.44 -16.68
CA LYS A 97 9.57 7.72 -17.21
C LYS A 97 10.86 8.14 -16.49
N PRO A 98 10.91 8.08 -15.15
CA PRO A 98 12.06 8.53 -14.40
C PRO A 98 13.28 7.63 -14.67
N GLU A 99 14.47 8.21 -14.72
CA GLU A 99 15.71 7.44 -14.84
C GLU A 99 16.22 6.99 -13.46
N ILE A 100 15.57 5.98 -12.88
CA ILE A 100 15.94 5.42 -11.58
C ILE A 100 17.01 4.35 -11.81
N ARG A 101 18.27 4.69 -11.48
CA ARG A 101 19.43 3.78 -11.63
C ARG A 101 20.15 3.49 -10.33
N SER A 102 19.77 4.17 -9.24
CA SER A 102 20.46 4.07 -7.95
C SER A 102 19.50 4.21 -6.77
N ILE A 103 19.90 3.70 -5.61
CA ILE A 103 19.14 3.82 -4.35
C ILE A 103 18.87 5.29 -4.00
N LYS A 104 19.82 6.19 -4.28
CA LYS A 104 19.67 7.63 -4.04
C LYS A 104 18.55 8.28 -4.86
N GLN A 105 18.19 7.69 -6.00
CA GLN A 105 17.06 8.14 -6.83
C GLN A 105 15.77 7.39 -6.48
N TRP A 106 15.89 6.10 -6.15
CA TRP A 106 14.76 5.24 -5.81
C TRP A 106 14.09 5.65 -4.50
N ILE A 107 14.84 6.01 -3.45
CA ILE A 107 14.25 6.42 -2.16
C ILE A 107 13.33 7.65 -2.33
N PRO A 108 13.80 8.79 -2.90
CA PRO A 108 12.91 9.93 -3.15
C PRO A 108 11.72 9.61 -4.06
N TRP A 109 11.91 8.72 -5.04
CA TRP A 109 10.81 8.24 -5.89
C TRP A 109 9.74 7.52 -5.06
N THR A 110 10.14 6.52 -4.26
CA THR A 110 9.24 5.78 -3.37
C THR A 110 8.50 6.70 -2.41
N ILE A 111 9.15 7.75 -1.89
CA ILE A 111 8.51 8.76 -1.06
C ILE A 111 7.40 9.49 -1.83
N GLY A 112 7.71 10.01 -3.02
CA GLY A 112 6.73 10.69 -3.88
C GLY A 112 5.55 9.78 -4.25
N THR A 113 5.83 8.54 -4.62
CA THR A 113 4.82 7.52 -4.92
C THR A 113 3.95 7.23 -3.70
N CYS A 114 4.51 7.14 -2.50
CA CYS A 114 3.75 6.92 -1.27
C CYS A 114 2.84 8.10 -0.90
N VAL A 115 3.30 9.34 -1.12
CA VAL A 115 2.44 10.53 -0.96
C VAL A 115 1.26 10.44 -1.93
N ALA A 116 1.52 10.21 -3.22
CA ALA A 116 0.47 10.09 -4.23
C ALA A 116 -0.50 8.94 -3.93
N THR A 117 0.03 7.78 -3.51
CA THR A 117 -0.74 6.60 -3.11
C THR A 117 -1.66 6.92 -1.94
N THR A 118 -1.13 7.52 -0.88
CA THR A 118 -1.91 7.86 0.30
C THR A 118 -3.04 8.83 -0.04
N CYS A 119 -2.75 9.86 -0.85
CA CYS A 119 -3.74 10.80 -1.33
C CYS A 119 -4.84 10.13 -2.16
N ALA A 120 -4.48 9.20 -3.05
CA ALA A 120 -5.42 8.44 -3.88
C ALA A 120 -6.31 7.53 -3.04
N VAL A 121 -5.73 6.75 -2.12
CA VAL A 121 -6.49 5.88 -1.20
C VAL A 121 -7.49 6.71 -0.38
N ARG A 122 -7.06 7.83 0.19
CA ARG A 122 -7.96 8.71 0.97
C ARG A 122 -9.04 9.35 0.12
N ALA A 123 -8.77 9.63 -1.16
CA ALA A 123 -9.74 10.25 -2.05
C ALA A 123 -10.89 9.32 -2.39
N VAL A 124 -10.65 8.00 -2.34
CA VAL A 124 -11.67 6.97 -2.51
C VAL A 124 -12.35 6.66 -1.18
N ARG A 125 -11.58 6.39 -0.12
CA ARG A 125 -12.12 5.90 1.15
C ARG A 125 -12.92 6.91 1.94
N THR A 126 -12.46 8.15 2.01
CA THR A 126 -13.09 9.19 2.85
C THR A 126 -14.56 9.43 2.46
N PRO A 127 -14.92 9.65 1.18
CA PRO A 127 -16.31 9.85 0.80
C PRO A 127 -17.16 8.59 0.99
N ILE A 128 -16.62 7.38 0.74
CA ILE A 128 -17.35 6.12 0.96
C ILE A 128 -17.65 5.94 2.46
N LYS A 129 -16.65 6.15 3.32
CA LYS A 129 -16.81 6.06 4.77
C LYS A 129 -17.83 7.08 5.27
N ASN A 130 -17.74 8.33 4.81
CA ASN A 130 -18.68 9.37 5.22
C ASN A 130 -20.10 9.03 4.77
N LEU A 131 -20.29 8.58 3.53
CA LEU A 131 -21.59 8.13 3.03
C LEU A 131 -22.16 7.00 3.89
N TYR A 132 -21.34 6.03 4.31
CA TYR A 132 -21.76 4.94 5.17
C TYR A 132 -22.17 5.41 6.57
N VAL A 133 -21.38 6.29 7.19
CA VAL A 133 -21.59 6.72 8.59
C VAL A 133 -22.70 7.74 8.73
N ASN A 134 -22.84 8.68 7.79
CA ASN A 134 -23.72 9.84 7.94
C ASN A 134 -24.67 10.08 6.75
N GLY A 135 -24.69 9.17 5.78
CA GLY A 135 -25.56 9.26 4.60
C GLY A 135 -25.16 10.32 3.58
N LYS A 136 -23.99 10.96 3.72
CA LYS A 136 -23.56 12.06 2.83
C LYS A 136 -22.17 11.82 2.25
N LEU A 137 -22.05 11.95 0.93
CA LEU A 137 -20.76 12.04 0.25
C LEU A 137 -20.03 13.32 0.70
N SER A 138 -18.89 13.15 1.36
CA SER A 138 -18.09 14.28 1.86
C SER A 138 -16.61 13.90 1.98
N TYR A 139 -15.74 14.89 1.83
CA TYR A 139 -14.30 14.75 2.08
C TYR A 139 -13.89 15.22 3.49
N ALA A 140 -14.85 15.41 4.39
CA ALA A 140 -14.57 15.71 5.79
C ALA A 140 -13.60 14.67 6.39
N GLY A 141 -12.50 15.16 6.99
CA GLY A 141 -11.45 14.31 7.56
C GLY A 141 -10.45 13.73 6.55
N TYR A 142 -10.46 14.13 5.28
CA TYR A 142 -9.54 13.64 4.24
C TYR A 142 -8.05 13.71 4.67
N PHE A 143 -7.64 14.84 5.26
CA PHE A 143 -6.26 15.06 5.69
C PHE A 143 -5.91 14.39 7.04
N ASN A 144 -6.87 13.82 7.75
CA ASN A 144 -6.65 13.29 9.10
C ASN A 144 -5.71 12.08 9.04
N GLY A 145 -4.54 12.17 9.66
CA GLY A 145 -3.56 11.09 9.68
C GLY A 145 -2.89 10.81 8.33
N ILE A 146 -3.02 11.72 7.33
CA ILE A 146 -2.40 11.52 6.01
C ILE A 146 -0.88 11.42 6.09
N LEU A 147 -0.25 12.18 7.00
CA LEU A 147 1.19 12.16 7.24
C LEU A 147 1.63 10.83 7.83
N MET A 148 0.91 10.32 8.83
CA MET A 148 1.20 9.03 9.44
C MET A 148 1.00 7.89 8.43
N SER A 149 -0.09 7.90 7.65
CA SER A 149 -0.30 6.91 6.57
C SER A 149 0.80 6.97 5.51
N THR A 150 1.26 8.18 5.16
CA THR A 150 2.38 8.37 4.23
C THR A 150 3.67 7.79 4.82
N ALA A 151 3.99 8.11 6.08
CA ALA A 151 5.17 7.59 6.76
C ALA A 151 5.15 6.06 6.84
N HIS A 152 3.99 5.47 7.15
CA HIS A 152 3.79 4.02 7.11
C HIS A 152 4.10 3.46 5.72
N CYS A 153 3.51 4.03 4.67
CA CYS A 153 3.76 3.61 3.29
C CYS A 153 5.25 3.69 2.93
N VAL A 154 5.91 4.79 3.28
CA VAL A 154 7.33 5.01 2.98
C VAL A 154 8.19 3.98 3.70
N GLY A 155 7.98 3.79 4.99
CA GLY A 155 8.70 2.80 5.79
C GLY A 155 8.52 1.40 5.25
N PHE A 156 7.27 1.03 4.91
CA PHE A 156 6.97 -0.28 4.33
C PHE A 156 7.68 -0.49 2.99
N ASN A 157 7.43 0.36 2.00
CA ASN A 157 7.91 0.15 0.63
C ASN A 157 9.43 0.32 0.49
N THR A 158 10.03 1.21 1.30
CA THR A 158 11.49 1.36 1.33
C THR A 158 12.14 0.11 1.90
N SER A 159 11.62 -0.40 3.03
CA SER A 159 12.19 -1.57 3.68
C SER A 159 11.94 -2.86 2.90
N THR A 160 10.76 -3.04 2.29
CA THR A 160 10.52 -4.21 1.42
C THR A 160 11.42 -4.19 0.19
N GLY A 161 11.60 -3.04 -0.45
CA GLY A 161 12.49 -2.90 -1.62
C GLY A 161 13.95 -3.18 -1.27
N LEU A 162 14.45 -2.64 -0.16
CA LEU A 162 15.81 -2.93 0.32
C LEU A 162 15.94 -4.41 0.73
N ALA A 163 14.99 -4.96 1.48
CA ALA A 163 14.97 -6.37 1.84
C ALA A 163 15.00 -7.28 0.61
N ALA A 164 14.22 -6.94 -0.42
CA ALA A 164 14.20 -7.71 -1.67
C ALA A 164 15.55 -7.67 -2.42
N LEU A 165 16.36 -6.64 -2.23
CA LEU A 165 17.70 -6.52 -2.83
C LEU A 165 18.77 -7.23 -1.99
N TYR A 166 18.72 -7.10 -0.66
CA TYR A 166 19.80 -7.52 0.23
C TYR A 166 19.59 -8.88 0.89
N LEU A 167 18.34 -9.37 0.99
CA LEU A 167 18.10 -10.70 1.54
C LEU A 167 18.64 -11.79 0.61
N PRO A 168 19.22 -12.88 1.16
CA PRO A 168 19.72 -14.01 0.39
C PRO A 168 18.69 -14.57 -0.59
N PRO A 169 19.13 -15.30 -1.64
CA PRO A 169 18.22 -15.94 -2.56
C PRO A 169 17.36 -17.00 -1.84
N PRO A 170 16.17 -17.34 -2.39
CA PRO A 170 15.25 -18.31 -1.78
C PRO A 170 15.89 -19.64 -1.37
N SER A 171 16.84 -20.14 -2.16
CA SER A 171 17.55 -21.41 -1.90
C SER A 171 18.32 -21.41 -0.57
N LYS A 172 18.71 -20.25 -0.05
CA LYS A 172 19.43 -20.09 1.23
C LYS A 172 18.51 -19.70 2.39
N MET A 173 17.22 -19.51 2.14
CA MET A 173 16.25 -19.04 3.14
C MET A 173 15.10 -20.04 3.35
N GLY A 174 15.24 -21.29 2.92
CA GLY A 174 14.17 -22.29 3.05
C GLY A 174 13.05 -22.14 2.02
N GLY A 175 13.30 -21.44 0.91
CA GLY A 175 12.39 -21.33 -0.23
C GLY A 175 11.82 -19.93 -0.46
N SER A 176 10.96 -19.83 -1.48
CA SER A 176 10.38 -18.55 -1.93
C SER A 176 9.44 -17.96 -0.87
N PHE A 177 8.64 -18.82 -0.23
CA PHE A 177 7.72 -18.45 0.83
C PHE A 177 8.45 -17.75 1.98
N ALA A 178 9.43 -18.42 2.60
CA ALA A 178 10.18 -17.88 3.72
C ALA A 178 10.90 -16.56 3.39
N ARG A 179 11.46 -16.43 2.18
CA ARG A 179 12.05 -15.18 1.72
C ARG A 179 11.01 -14.05 1.61
N LYS A 180 9.85 -14.30 1.01
CA LYS A 180 8.77 -13.29 0.89
C LYS A 180 8.24 -12.88 2.25
N THR A 181 8.02 -13.83 3.17
CA THR A 181 7.64 -13.56 4.55
C THR A 181 8.68 -12.65 5.22
N ALA A 182 9.97 -12.95 5.09
CA ALA A 182 11.03 -12.11 5.64
C ALA A 182 11.03 -10.68 5.06
N VAL A 183 10.81 -10.54 3.74
CA VAL A 183 10.65 -9.22 3.09
C VAL A 183 9.47 -8.46 3.69
N LEU A 184 8.31 -9.11 3.84
CA LEU A 184 7.11 -8.49 4.41
C LEU A 184 7.28 -8.11 5.89
N THR A 185 7.93 -8.96 6.68
CA THR A 185 8.27 -8.68 8.07
C THR A 185 9.17 -7.45 8.18
N LEU A 186 10.22 -7.35 7.33
CA LEU A 186 11.07 -6.17 7.28
C LEU A 186 10.33 -4.92 6.79
N GLY A 187 9.39 -5.08 5.86
CA GLY A 187 8.45 -4.02 5.46
C GLY A 187 7.67 -3.47 6.65
N ASN A 188 6.98 -4.34 7.37
CA ASN A 188 6.18 -3.97 8.56
C ASN A 188 7.04 -3.36 9.68
N LEU A 189 8.26 -3.85 9.88
CA LEU A 189 9.22 -3.24 10.81
C LEU A 189 9.57 -1.82 10.37
N GLY A 190 9.90 -1.62 9.10
CA GLY A 190 10.17 -0.30 8.53
C GLY A 190 9.01 0.67 8.70
N ALA A 191 7.78 0.19 8.47
CA ALA A 191 6.56 0.97 8.66
C ALA A 191 6.34 1.36 10.14
N SER A 192 6.59 0.44 11.06
CA SER A 192 6.49 0.67 12.51
C SER A 192 7.48 1.73 12.97
N ILE A 193 8.74 1.65 12.51
CA ILE A 193 9.78 2.64 12.82
C ILE A 193 9.42 4.01 12.22
N ALA A 194 8.99 4.05 10.95
CA ALA A 194 8.65 5.30 10.28
C ALA A 194 7.44 6.01 10.90
N THR A 195 6.51 5.25 11.49
CA THR A 195 5.33 5.80 12.17
C THR A 195 5.57 6.13 13.64
N ALA A 196 6.65 5.63 14.24
CA ALA A 196 6.93 5.79 15.67
C ALA A 196 6.88 7.24 16.17
N PRO A 197 7.43 8.26 15.47
CA PRO A 197 7.33 9.64 15.94
C PRO A 197 5.88 10.13 16.10
N PHE A 198 4.96 9.66 15.24
CA PHE A 198 3.54 10.00 15.33
C PHE A 198 2.88 9.28 16.50
N LEU A 199 3.20 8.00 16.71
CA LEU A 199 2.67 7.22 17.83
C LEU A 199 3.15 7.77 19.18
N THR A 200 4.42 8.13 19.29
CA THR A 200 4.98 8.79 20.47
C THR A 200 4.31 10.14 20.72
N PHE A 201 4.11 10.95 19.68
CA PHE A 201 3.49 12.27 19.83
C PHE A 201 2.00 12.20 20.19
N VAL A 202 1.24 11.29 19.56
CA VAL A 202 -0.22 11.21 19.72
C VAL A 202 -0.62 10.39 20.94
N TYR A 203 0.08 9.29 21.23
CA TYR A 203 -0.31 8.32 22.25
C TYR A 203 0.70 8.17 23.39
N GLY A 204 1.83 8.90 23.35
CA GLY A 204 2.86 8.81 24.38
C GLY A 204 3.64 7.49 24.37
N GLU A 205 3.55 6.69 23.29
CA GLU A 205 4.24 5.40 23.22
C GLU A 205 5.75 5.56 23.02
N SER A 206 6.55 4.81 23.78
CA SER A 206 7.99 4.75 23.57
C SER A 206 8.33 3.87 22.37
N LEU A 207 9.44 4.18 21.67
CA LEU A 207 9.94 3.34 20.58
C LEU A 207 10.17 1.89 21.02
N GLY A 208 10.62 1.68 22.27
CA GLY A 208 10.81 0.35 22.85
C GLY A 208 9.50 -0.46 22.91
N ASN A 209 8.39 0.19 23.30
CA ASN A 209 7.08 -0.46 23.32
C ASN A 209 6.58 -0.77 21.90
N ILE A 210 6.77 0.14 20.95
CA ILE A 210 6.38 -0.06 19.55
C ILE A 210 7.13 -1.28 18.96
N LEU A 211 8.44 -1.39 19.20
CA LEU A 211 9.23 -2.52 18.74
C LEU A 211 8.87 -3.83 19.45
N LYS A 212 8.53 -3.77 20.74
CA LYS A 212 8.03 -4.93 21.48
C LYS A 212 6.69 -5.42 20.92
N SER A 213 5.77 -4.50 20.64
CA SER A 213 4.49 -4.81 20.00
C SER A 213 4.70 -5.43 18.62
N PHE A 214 5.62 -4.87 17.82
CA PHE A 214 5.99 -5.45 16.53
C PHE A 214 6.45 -6.91 16.65
N TRP A 215 7.30 -7.25 17.62
CA TRP A 215 7.75 -8.63 17.82
C TRP A 215 6.59 -9.60 18.03
N VAL A 216 5.55 -9.18 18.76
CA VAL A 216 4.34 -9.99 19.00
C VAL A 216 3.49 -10.14 17.73
N THR A 217 3.60 -9.22 16.77
CA THR A 217 2.84 -9.28 15.49
C THR A 217 3.44 -10.22 14.44
N ILE A 218 4.70 -10.67 14.59
CA ILE A 218 5.36 -11.49 13.57
C ILE A 218 4.60 -12.76 13.22
N PRO A 219 4.09 -13.56 14.18
CA PRO A 219 3.26 -14.73 13.85
C PRO A 219 2.04 -14.35 13.01
N GLY A 220 1.41 -13.21 13.30
CA GLY A 220 0.30 -12.67 12.51
C GLY A 220 0.71 -12.37 11.07
N ILE A 221 1.86 -11.73 10.86
CA ILE A 221 2.40 -11.45 9.51
C ILE A 221 2.62 -12.75 8.72
N MET A 222 3.14 -13.79 9.38
CA MET A 222 3.34 -15.10 8.75
C MET A 222 2.01 -15.75 8.36
N PHE A 223 1.02 -15.68 9.24
CA PHE A 223 -0.32 -16.19 9.00
C PHE A 223 -0.99 -15.44 7.82
N ASP A 224 -0.96 -14.11 7.85
CA ASP A 224 -1.52 -13.25 6.81
C ASP A 224 -0.90 -13.54 5.45
N HIS A 225 0.44 -13.68 5.38
CA HIS A 225 1.11 -14.02 4.14
C HIS A 225 0.71 -15.40 3.61
N THR A 226 0.60 -16.39 4.50
CA THR A 226 0.16 -17.75 4.14
C THR A 226 -1.23 -17.73 3.55
N MET A 227 -2.16 -17.05 4.24
CA MET A 227 -3.55 -16.92 3.80
C MET A 227 -3.66 -16.19 2.47
N PHE A 228 -2.90 -15.10 2.30
CA PHE A 228 -2.86 -14.36 1.05
C PHE A 228 -2.34 -15.23 -0.11
N GLU A 229 -1.26 -16.01 0.07
CA GLU A 229 -0.76 -16.91 -0.98
C GLU A 229 -1.76 -18.02 -1.34
N LEU A 230 -2.46 -18.59 -0.35
CA LEU A 230 -3.51 -19.59 -0.57
C LEU A 230 -4.68 -19.01 -1.39
N VAL A 231 -5.20 -17.85 -0.96
CA VAL A 231 -6.29 -17.16 -1.67
C VAL A 231 -5.85 -16.77 -3.07
N ASN A 232 -4.67 -16.18 -3.22
CA ASN A 232 -4.14 -15.78 -4.52
C ASN A 232 -4.01 -16.99 -5.46
N THR A 233 -3.54 -18.13 -4.96
CA THR A 233 -3.45 -19.38 -5.73
C THR A 233 -4.83 -19.89 -6.15
N ALA A 234 -5.81 -19.84 -5.25
CA ALA A 234 -7.18 -20.29 -5.54
C ALA A 234 -7.87 -19.38 -6.57
N VAL A 235 -7.73 -18.06 -6.42
CA VAL A 235 -8.32 -17.05 -7.30
C VAL A 235 -7.68 -17.09 -8.69
N THR A 236 -6.35 -17.16 -8.78
CA THR A 236 -5.63 -17.18 -10.07
C THR A 236 -5.78 -18.48 -10.85
N LYS A 237 -5.93 -19.64 -10.16
CA LYS A 237 -6.19 -20.93 -10.84
C LYS A 237 -7.60 -21.07 -11.40
N LYS A 238 -8.61 -20.46 -10.74
CA LYS A 238 -10.03 -20.63 -11.12
C LYS A 238 -10.56 -19.54 -12.03
N LEU A 239 -9.93 -18.38 -12.05
CA LEU A 239 -10.33 -17.26 -12.91
C LEU A 239 -9.14 -16.93 -13.83
N PRO A 240 -9.10 -17.49 -15.06
CA PRO A 240 -8.16 -17.03 -16.08
C PRO A 240 -8.61 -15.63 -16.49
N PHE A 241 -8.19 -14.63 -15.72
CA PHE A 241 -8.49 -13.24 -15.98
C PHE A 241 -7.73 -12.79 -17.25
N LYS A 242 -8.37 -12.96 -18.40
CA LYS A 242 -7.97 -12.38 -19.69
C LYS A 242 -8.26 -10.87 -19.73
#